data_AF-A0A3B4V558-F1
#
_entry.id   AF-A0A3B4V558-F1
#
_cell.length_a   1.000
_cell.length_b   1.000
_cell.length_c   1.000
_cell.angle_alpha   90.00
_cell.angle_beta   90.00
_cell.angle_gamma   90.00
#
_symmetry.space_group_name_H-M   'P 1'
#
loop_
_entity.id
_entity.type
_entity.pdbx_description
1 polymer ?
#
loop_
_entity_poly.entity_id
_entity_poly.type
_entity_poly.pdbx_seq_one_letter_code
_entity_poly.pdbx_strand_id
1 'polypeptide(L)'
;MSKPSVCAQSLTWSQHSSESFNKLKQALLSAPALGLPDYNQSFILFVHEKNGFAQSVLTQRHNSSYRPVAYFSSRLDPVERGLPPCLKAVAAATLAINKSSNIVLGSPLT
;
A
#
# COMPACT_ATOMS: atom_id res chain seq x y z
N MET A 1 -35.98 20.53 19.43
CA MET A 1 -34.82 20.32 18.53
C MET A 1 -34.20 18.97 18.89
N SER A 2 -34.47 17.95 18.08
CA SER A 2 -34.04 16.56 18.29
C SER A 2 -32.56 16.40 17.94
N LYS A 3 -31.75 15.98 18.93
CA LYS A 3 -30.34 15.62 18.77
C LYS A 3 -30.20 14.47 17.75
N PRO A 4 -29.28 14.52 16.79
CA PRO A 4 -29.01 13.37 15.93
C PRO A 4 -28.42 12.24 16.78
N SER A 5 -29.14 11.12 16.82
CA SER A 5 -28.70 9.84 17.35
C SER A 5 -27.50 9.36 16.53
N VAL A 6 -26.29 9.52 17.05
CA VAL A 6 -25.13 8.79 16.55
C VAL A 6 -25.38 7.32 16.86
N CYS A 7 -25.67 6.52 15.84
CA CYS A 7 -25.66 5.06 15.96
C CYS A 7 -24.25 4.63 16.35
N ALA A 8 -24.02 4.37 17.63
CA ALA A 8 -22.85 3.65 18.09
C ALA A 8 -22.92 2.23 17.52
N GLN A 9 -22.37 2.03 16.33
CA GLN A 9 -22.27 0.71 15.72
C GLN A 9 -21.30 -0.12 16.57
N SER A 10 -21.81 -1.15 17.25
CA SER A 10 -20.98 -2.06 18.03
C SER A 10 -20.05 -2.84 17.11
N LEU A 11 -18.74 -2.68 17.28
CA LEU A 11 -17.75 -3.40 16.49
C LEU A 11 -17.69 -4.86 16.97
N THR A 12 -18.31 -5.78 16.22
CA THR A 12 -18.29 -7.21 16.55
C THR A 12 -16.90 -7.77 16.27
N TRP A 13 -16.16 -8.07 17.34
CA TRP A 13 -14.83 -8.68 17.24
C TRP A 13 -14.94 -10.18 16.97
N SER A 14 -14.61 -10.61 15.76
CA SER A 14 -14.66 -12.02 15.35
C SER A 14 -13.32 -12.71 15.50
N GLN A 15 -13.30 -14.05 15.42
CA GLN A 15 -12.07 -14.83 15.36
C GLN A 15 -11.18 -14.42 14.17
N HIS A 16 -11.78 -14.18 13.00
CA HIS A 16 -11.05 -13.69 11.82
C HIS A 16 -10.41 -12.32 12.05
N SER A 17 -11.09 -11.44 12.81
CA SER A 17 -10.55 -10.13 13.22
C SER A 17 -9.32 -10.31 14.12
N SER A 18 -9.38 -11.21 15.11
CA SER A 18 -8.24 -11.56 15.97
C SER A 18 -7.05 -12.06 15.15
N GLU A 19 -7.27 -12.98 14.22
CA GLU A 19 -6.21 -13.56 13.39
C GLU A 19 -5.55 -12.49 12.50
N SER A 20 -6.34 -11.64 11.86
CA SER A 20 -5.83 -10.55 11.01
C SER A 20 -5.03 -9.54 11.83
N PHE A 21 -5.51 -9.20 13.03
CA PHE A 21 -4.81 -8.29 13.94
C PHE A 21 -3.48 -8.87 14.43
N ASN A 22 -3.46 -10.16 14.78
CA ASN A 22 -2.23 -10.83 15.20
C ASN A 22 -1.21 -10.93 14.05
N LYS A 23 -1.66 -11.21 12.82
CA LYS A 23 -0.79 -11.17 11.63
C LYS A 23 -0.16 -9.78 11.45
N LEU A 24 -0.95 -8.72 11.61
CA LEU A 24 -0.45 -7.35 11.51
C LEU A 24 0.56 -7.03 12.61
N LYS A 25 0.31 -7.44 13.87
CA LYS A 25 1.28 -7.31 14.96
C LYS A 25 2.61 -7.97 14.62
N GLN A 26 2.58 -9.21 14.14
CA GLN A 26 3.79 -9.94 13.78
C GLN A 26 4.55 -9.24 12.63
N ALA A 27 3.83 -8.75 11.61
CA ALA A 27 4.44 -8.02 10.52
C ALA A 27 5.10 -6.70 10.96
N LEU A 28 4.52 -6.00 11.95
CA LEU A 28 5.13 -4.79 12.52
C LEU A 28 6.39 -5.10 13.34
N LEU A 29 6.40 -6.22 14.06
CA LEU A 29 7.56 -6.65 14.84
C LEU A 29 8.73 -7.10 13.95
N SER A 30 8.44 -7.66 12.77
CA SER A 30 9.44 -8.11 11.80
C SER A 30 9.74 -7.09 10.69
N ALA A 31 9.19 -5.87 10.79
CA ALA A 31 9.30 -4.88 9.74
C ALA A 31 10.78 -4.53 9.47
N PRO A 32 11.24 -4.61 8.20
CA PRO A 32 12.62 -4.25 7.87
C PRO A 32 12.84 -2.75 8.02
N ALA A 33 14.08 -2.36 8.31
CA ALA A 33 14.46 -0.95 8.32
C ALA A 33 14.30 -0.34 6.92
N LEU A 34 13.49 0.72 6.83
CA LEU A 34 13.31 1.49 5.60
C LEU A 34 14.53 2.37 5.35
N GLY A 35 14.91 2.49 4.08
CA GLY A 35 15.90 3.45 3.62
C GLY A 35 15.32 4.86 3.55
N LEU A 36 16.16 5.85 3.86
CA LEU A 36 15.85 7.23 3.49
C LEU A 36 15.96 7.37 1.97
N PRO A 37 15.10 8.18 1.33
CA PRO A 37 15.16 8.43 -0.11
C PRO A 37 16.46 9.16 -0.46
N ASP A 38 17.22 8.61 -1.41
CA ASP A 38 18.39 9.26 -2.02
C ASP A 38 18.03 9.72 -3.44
N TYR A 39 17.81 11.02 -3.61
CA TYR A 39 17.38 11.59 -4.89
C TYR A 39 18.45 11.57 -5.99
N ASN A 40 19.69 11.19 -5.66
CA ASN A 40 20.74 10.96 -6.67
C ASN A 40 20.60 9.60 -7.37
N GLN A 41 19.70 8.74 -6.88
CA GLN A 41 19.46 7.41 -7.40
C GLN A 41 18.03 7.29 -7.95
N SER A 42 17.87 6.45 -8.97
CA SER A 42 16.56 6.13 -9.51
C SER A 42 15.75 5.29 -8.52
N PHE A 43 14.45 5.58 -8.47
CA PHE A 43 13.49 4.78 -7.73
C PHE A 43 12.97 3.63 -8.60
N ILE A 44 12.67 2.50 -7.95
CA ILE A 44 12.04 1.35 -8.59
C ILE A 44 10.77 1.00 -7.82
N LEU A 45 9.64 0.99 -8.50
CA LEU A 45 8.33 0.73 -7.92
C LEU A 45 7.80 -0.63 -8.35
N PHE A 46 7.82 -1.58 -7.42
CA PHE A 46 7.19 -2.88 -7.65
C PHE A 46 5.72 -2.80 -7.27
N VAL A 47 4.84 -3.26 -8.15
CA VAL A 47 3.38 -3.22 -7.95
C VAL A 47 2.78 -4.59 -8.16
N HIS A 48 1.82 -4.93 -7.33
CA HIS A 48 1.04 -6.15 -7.39
C HIS A 48 -0.42 -5.86 -7.04
N GLU A 49 -1.36 -6.50 -7.73
CA GLU A 49 -2.77 -6.42 -7.43
C GLU A 49 -3.26 -7.79 -6.98
N LYS A 50 -4.01 -7.82 -5.88
CA LYS A 50 -4.66 -9.05 -5.40
C LYS A 50 -6.01 -8.75 -4.78
N ASN A 51 -7.05 -9.43 -5.27
CA ASN A 51 -8.40 -9.38 -4.70
C ASN A 51 -8.99 -7.96 -4.57
N GLY A 52 -8.65 -7.06 -5.49
CA GLY A 52 -9.05 -5.66 -5.48
C GLY A 52 -8.21 -4.77 -4.56
N PHE A 53 -7.04 -5.24 -4.12
CA PHE A 53 -6.09 -4.47 -3.34
C PHE A 53 -4.78 -4.30 -4.11
N ALA A 54 -4.39 -3.05 -4.32
CA ALA A 54 -3.07 -2.69 -4.79
C ALA A 54 -2.07 -2.79 -3.64
N GLN A 55 -0.95 -3.43 -3.90
CA GLN A 55 0.20 -3.55 -3.02
C GLN A 55 1.42 -3.10 -3.81
N SER A 56 2.24 -2.23 -3.23
CA SER A 56 3.46 -1.79 -3.91
C SER A 56 4.56 -1.48 -2.93
N VAL A 57 5.80 -1.67 -3.37
CA VAL A 57 6.99 -1.28 -2.62
C VAL A 57 7.86 -0.38 -3.48
N LEU A 58 8.16 0.80 -2.95
CA LEU A 58 9.12 1.73 -3.51
C LEU A 58 10.50 1.37 -2.99
N THR A 59 11.43 1.14 -3.89
CA THR A 59 12.80 0.71 -3.57
C THR A 59 13.82 1.59 -4.26
N GLN A 60 15.05 1.55 -3.75
CA GLN A 60 16.21 2.10 -4.43
C GLN A 60 17.33 1.06 -4.41
N ARG A 61 18.25 1.16 -5.38
CA ARG A 61 19.42 0.30 -5.39
C ARG A 61 20.30 0.65 -4.19
N HIS A 62 20.81 -0.36 -3.52
CA HIS A 62 21.70 -0.17 -2.39
C HIS A 62 22.71 -1.31 -2.38
N ASN A 63 23.93 -1.01 -2.78
CA ASN A 63 24.97 -2.00 -3.09
C ASN A 63 24.47 -3.01 -4.14
N SER A 64 24.51 -4.30 -3.84
CA SER A 64 24.07 -5.40 -4.70
C SER A 64 22.57 -5.75 -4.56
N SER A 65 21.81 -5.03 -3.74
CA SER A 65 20.40 -5.35 -3.45
C SER A 65 19.48 -4.13 -3.62
N TYR A 66 18.17 -4.35 -3.51
CA TYR A 66 17.16 -3.30 -3.46
C TYR A 66 16.77 -3.03 -2.01
N ARG A 67 16.93 -1.79 -1.56
CA ARG A 67 16.51 -1.35 -0.24
C ARG A 67 15.10 -0.74 -0.34
N PRO A 68 14.12 -1.19 0.46
CA PRO A 68 12.80 -0.58 0.48
C PRO A 68 12.87 0.81 1.13
N VAL A 69 12.25 1.79 0.48
CA VAL A 69 12.06 3.16 0.98
C VAL A 69 10.68 3.31 1.59
N ALA A 70 9.65 2.75 0.94
CA ALA A 70 8.27 2.79 1.43
C ALA A 70 7.45 1.60 0.94
N TYR A 71 6.47 1.19 1.73
CA TYR A 71 5.43 0.23 1.34
C TYR A 71 4.09 0.94 1.25
N PHE A 72 3.33 0.65 0.20
CA PHE A 72 1.98 1.15 0.03
C PHE A 72 1.02 -0.03 -0.15
N SER A 73 -0.14 0.06 0.49
CA SER A 73 -1.24 -0.86 0.23
C SER A 73 -2.54 -0.10 0.27
N SER A 74 -3.42 -0.33 -0.69
CA SER A 74 -4.71 0.34 -0.77
C SER A 74 -5.71 -0.45 -1.57
N ARG A 75 -6.97 -0.34 -1.18
CA ARG A 75 -8.07 -0.93 -1.93
C ARG A 75 -8.30 -0.11 -3.20
N LEU A 76 -8.44 -0.79 -4.33
CA LEU A 76 -8.84 -0.17 -5.59
C LEU A 76 -10.27 0.35 -5.50
N ASP A 77 -10.61 1.34 -6.32
CA ASP A 77 -11.96 1.88 -6.33
C ASP A 77 -12.99 0.85 -6.80
N PRO A 78 -14.28 0.96 -6.41
CA PRO A 78 -15.29 -0.03 -6.77
C PRO A 78 -15.37 -0.34 -8.26
N VAL A 79 -15.20 0.68 -9.11
CA VAL A 79 -15.20 0.55 -10.57
C VAL A 79 -13.98 -0.23 -11.05
N GLU A 80 -12.79 0.11 -10.54
CA GLU A 80 -11.53 -0.56 -10.90
C GLU A 80 -11.52 -2.04 -10.47
N ARG A 81 -12.14 -2.36 -9.33
CA ARG A 81 -12.32 -3.75 -8.88
C ARG A 81 -13.24 -4.56 -9.80
N GLY A 82 -14.07 -3.91 -10.61
CA GLY A 82 -14.88 -4.57 -11.64
C GLY A 82 -14.11 -4.92 -12.92
N LEU A 83 -12.90 -4.37 -13.10
CA LEU A 83 -12.14 -4.55 -14.35
C LEU A 83 -11.56 -5.97 -14.50
N PRO A 84 -11.22 -6.39 -15.74
CA PRO A 84 -10.41 -7.57 -16.00
C PRO A 84 -9.05 -7.53 -15.29
N PRO A 85 -8.42 -8.69 -14.99
CA PRO A 85 -7.18 -8.76 -14.20
C PRO A 85 -6.04 -7.87 -14.72
N CYS A 86 -5.77 -7.86 -16.03
CA CYS A 86 -4.70 -7.02 -16.59
C CYS A 86 -4.97 -5.53 -16.39
N LEU A 87 -6.22 -5.09 -16.49
CA LEU A 87 -6.59 -3.69 -16.28
C LEU A 87 -6.56 -3.30 -14.79
N LYS A 88 -6.87 -4.23 -13.88
CA LYS A 88 -6.65 -4.06 -12.44
C LYS A 88 -5.19 -3.84 -12.09
N ALA A 89 -4.28 -4.58 -12.74
CA ALA A 89 -2.84 -4.38 -12.56
C ALA A 89 -2.40 -2.97 -12.99
N VAL A 90 -2.94 -2.46 -14.10
CA VAL A 90 -2.69 -1.08 -14.56
C VAL A 90 -3.26 -0.06 -13.56
N ALA A 91 -4.50 -0.25 -13.09
CA ALA A 91 -5.09 0.61 -12.05
C ALA A 91 -4.30 0.60 -10.74
N ALA A 92 -3.78 -0.56 -10.33
CA ALA A 92 -2.90 -0.65 -9.18
C ALA A 92 -1.58 0.11 -9.40
N ALA A 93 -1.02 0.06 -10.61
CA ALA A 93 0.21 0.78 -10.95
C ALA A 93 0.01 2.30 -10.92
N THR A 94 -1.07 2.82 -11.51
CA THR A 94 -1.39 4.25 -11.47
C THR A 94 -1.63 4.74 -10.04
N LEU A 95 -2.35 3.95 -9.23
CA LEU A 95 -2.54 4.25 -7.81
C LEU A 95 -1.23 4.28 -7.02
N ALA A 96 -0.32 3.35 -7.31
CA ALA A 96 1.00 3.28 -6.67
C ALA A 96 1.90 4.46 -7.06
N ILE A 97 1.89 4.89 -8.33
CA ILE A 97 2.59 6.09 -8.80
C ILE A 97 2.07 7.34 -8.06
N ASN A 98 0.75 7.51 -8.02
CA ASN A 98 0.13 8.63 -7.32
C ASN A 98 0.50 8.66 -5.83
N LYS A 99 0.51 7.51 -5.15
CA LYS A 99 0.90 7.42 -3.73
C LYS A 99 2.38 7.69 -3.47
N SER A 100 3.25 7.27 -4.38
CA SER A 100 4.70 7.46 -4.25
C SER A 100 5.17 8.84 -4.67
N SER A 101 4.34 9.63 -5.37
CA SER A 101 4.67 10.97 -5.88
C SER A 101 5.29 11.91 -4.85
N ASN A 102 4.75 11.95 -3.63
CA ASN A 102 5.24 12.79 -2.53
C ASN A 102 6.63 12.39 -2.00
N ILE A 103 7.08 11.16 -2.28
CA ILE A 103 8.41 10.67 -1.88
C ILE A 103 9.38 10.77 -3.06
N VAL A 104 8.91 10.50 -4.28
CA VAL A 104 9.76 10.51 -5.48
C VAL A 104 10.08 11.93 -5.95
N LEU A 105 9.19 12.91 -5.72
CA LEU A 105 9.39 14.33 -6.03
C LEU A 105 9.83 14.62 -7.49
N GLY A 106 9.35 13.81 -8.44
CA GLY A 106 9.68 13.96 -9.86
C GLY A 106 11.03 13.36 -10.27
N SER A 107 11.76 12.72 -9.36
CA SER A 107 12.95 11.92 -9.69
C SER A 107 12.62 10.74 -10.61
N PRO A 108 13.63 10.19 -11.32
CA PRO A 108 13.42 9.05 -12.20
C PRO A 108 12.80 7.85 -11.46
N LEU A 109 11.70 7.34 -12.00
CA LEU A 109 10.95 6.21 -11.50
C LEU A 109 10.85 5.15 -12.60
N THR A 110 11.20 3.90 -12.26
CA THR A 110 11.02 2.71 -13.11
C THR A 110 10.01 1.78 -12.46
#